data_AF-A0A0G4NG40-F1
#
_entry.id   AF-A0A0G4NG40-F1
#
_cell.length_a   1.000
_cell.length_b   1.000
_cell.length_c   1.000
_cell.angle_alpha   90.00
_cell.angle_beta   90.00
_cell.angle_gamma   90.00
#
_symmetry.space_group_name_H-M   'P 1'
#
loop_
_entity.id
_entity.type
_entity.pdbx_description
1 polymer ?
#
loop_
_entity_poly.entity_id
_entity_poly.type
_entity_poly.pdbx_seq_one_letter_code
_entity_poly.pdbx_strand_id
1 'polypeptide(L)'
;FIVWTSAAFKALDTIYGTTTTPSELKKDFLLPSNIISQSDLSRLINSQETQSAIREAKGGPTTRRSAVQKKNPLRNKQVMLRLNPYAAVFAKEAAQKKN
;
A
#
# COMPACT_ATOMS: atom_id res chain seq x y z
N PHE A 1 9.54 -8.62 -33.10
CA PHE A 1 8.35 -8.98 -33.91
C PHE A 1 8.69 -10.28 -34.65
N ILE A 2 7.78 -11.27 -34.64
CA ILE A 2 8.00 -12.59 -35.25
C ILE A 2 6.82 -12.86 -36.19
N VAL A 3 7.08 -13.40 -37.38
CA VAL A 3 6.06 -13.79 -38.36
C VAL A 3 6.16 -15.29 -38.59
N TRP A 4 5.04 -16.00 -38.45
CA TRP A 4 4.96 -17.45 -38.60
C TRP A 4 4.18 -17.83 -39.85
N THR A 5 4.60 -18.91 -40.53
CA THR A 5 3.76 -19.59 -41.53
C THR A 5 2.77 -20.52 -40.82
N SER A 6 1.65 -20.84 -41.47
CA SER A 6 0.61 -21.70 -40.86
C SER A 6 1.16 -23.06 -40.40
N ALA A 7 2.01 -23.70 -41.20
CA ALA A 7 2.63 -24.97 -40.85
C ALA A 7 3.58 -24.85 -39.65
N ALA A 8 4.39 -23.79 -39.60
CA ALA A 8 5.32 -23.57 -38.50
C ALA A 8 4.59 -23.30 -37.17
N PHE A 9 3.45 -22.60 -37.19
CA PHE A 9 2.67 -22.35 -35.98
C PHE A 9 2.04 -23.64 -35.43
N LYS A 10 1.54 -24.53 -36.30
CA LYS A 10 1.02 -25.85 -35.90
C LYS A 10 2.10 -26.75 -35.29
N ALA A 11 3.33 -26.66 -35.78
CA ALA A 11 4.44 -27.46 -35.27
C ALA A 11 4.87 -27.09 -33.83
N LEU A 12 4.48 -25.92 -33.31
CA LEU A 12 4.84 -25.51 -31.95
C LEU A 12 4.27 -26.44 -30.89
N ASP A 13 3.03 -26.92 -31.06
CA ASP A 13 2.39 -27.87 -30.14
C ASP A 13 3.16 -29.20 -30.09
N THR A 14 3.74 -29.65 -31.21
CA THR A 14 4.58 -30.85 -31.26
C THR A 14 5.95 -30.62 -30.60
N ILE A 15 6.55 -29.44 -30.79
CA ILE A 15 7.88 -29.10 -30.28
C ILE A 15 7.88 -28.85 -28.76
N TYR A 16 6.80 -28.26 -28.24
CA TYR A 16 6.75 -27.83 -26.83
C TYR A 16 5.71 -28.61 -26.02
N GLY A 17 4.71 -29.22 -26.65
CA GLY A 17 3.56 -29.78 -25.95
C GLY A 17 2.54 -28.71 -25.59
N THR A 18 1.58 -29.09 -24.75
CA THR A 18 0.57 -28.20 -24.19
C THR A 18 0.65 -28.21 -22.66
N THR A 19 -0.26 -27.51 -21.98
CA THR A 19 -0.34 -27.58 -20.51
C THR A 19 -0.76 -28.97 -20.01
N THR A 20 -1.36 -29.80 -20.88
CA THR A 20 -1.85 -31.15 -20.52
C THR A 20 -1.02 -32.27 -21.14
N THR A 21 -0.37 -32.04 -22.28
CA THR A 21 0.41 -33.04 -23.00
C THR A 21 1.91 -32.69 -23.01
N PRO A 22 2.81 -33.64 -22.73
CA PRO A 22 4.25 -33.41 -22.82
C PRO A 22 4.71 -33.16 -24.26
N SER A 23 5.89 -32.60 -24.42
CA SER A 23 6.51 -32.42 -25.73
C SER A 23 6.81 -33.78 -26.38
N GLU A 24 6.62 -33.87 -27.70
CA GLU A 24 7.02 -35.05 -28.48
C GLU A 24 8.50 -35.01 -28.88
N LEU A 25 9.04 -33.83 -29.18
CA LEU A 25 10.40 -33.69 -29.71
C LEU A 25 11.47 -33.43 -28.64
N LYS A 26 11.12 -32.78 -27.52
CA LYS A 26 12.02 -32.52 -26.41
C LYS A 26 11.85 -33.56 -25.32
N LYS A 27 12.94 -34.30 -25.06
CA LYS A 27 13.00 -35.30 -23.99
C LYS A 27 12.77 -34.65 -22.63
N ASP A 28 11.90 -35.25 -21.83
CA ASP A 28 11.59 -34.86 -20.44
C ASP A 28 11.21 -33.38 -20.28
N PHE A 29 10.53 -32.81 -21.29
CA PHE A 29 10.12 -31.41 -21.29
C PHE A 29 8.61 -31.24 -21.05
N LEU A 30 8.28 -30.36 -20.12
CA LEU A 30 6.94 -29.88 -19.81
C LEU A 30 6.95 -28.35 -19.80
N LEU A 31 5.82 -27.74 -20.22
CA LEU A 31 5.66 -26.30 -20.04
C LEU A 31 5.68 -25.96 -18.54
N PRO A 32 6.38 -24.89 -18.13
CA PRO A 32 6.33 -24.42 -16.76
C PRO A 32 4.91 -24.05 -16.36
N SER A 33 4.46 -24.56 -15.22
CA SER A 33 3.19 -24.16 -14.63
C SER A 33 3.26 -22.73 -14.12
N ASN A 34 2.20 -21.97 -14.35
CA ASN A 34 2.07 -20.64 -13.80
C ASN A 34 1.87 -20.69 -12.28
N ILE A 35 2.61 -19.86 -11.54
CA ILE A 35 2.43 -19.71 -10.09
C ILE A 35 1.10 -18.97 -9.79
N ILE A 36 0.71 -18.04 -10.66
CA ILE A 36 -0.48 -17.22 -10.54
C ILE A 36 -1.36 -17.45 -11.76
N SER A 37 -2.63 -17.79 -11.55
CA SER A 37 -3.63 -18.01 -12.61
C SER A 37 -4.03 -16.72 -13.35
N GLN A 38 -4.14 -15.60 -12.63
CA GLN A 38 -4.44 -14.28 -13.17
C GLN A 38 -3.41 -13.26 -12.67
N SER A 39 -2.56 -12.74 -13.57
CA SER A 39 -1.51 -11.78 -13.22
C SER A 39 -2.02 -10.34 -13.07
N ASP A 40 -3.25 -10.04 -13.47
CA ASP A 40 -3.86 -8.72 -13.28
C ASP A 40 -4.26 -8.48 -11.82
N LEU A 41 -3.27 -8.04 -11.03
CA LEU A 41 -3.44 -7.68 -9.63
C LEU A 41 -4.38 -6.48 -9.45
N SER A 42 -4.41 -5.54 -10.40
CA SER A 42 -5.27 -4.36 -10.32
C SER A 42 -6.73 -4.75 -10.39
N ARG A 43 -7.09 -5.66 -11.29
CA ARG A 43 -8.45 -6.22 -11.36
C ARG A 43 -8.81 -7.01 -10.11
N LEU A 44 -7.89 -7.83 -9.59
CA LEU A 44 -8.14 -8.60 -8.38
C LEU A 44 -8.35 -7.71 -7.16
N ILE A 45 -7.50 -6.69 -6.96
CA ILE A 45 -7.62 -5.75 -5.84
C ILE A 45 -8.94 -4.97 -5.93
N ASN A 46 -9.34 -4.53 -7.12
CA ASN A 46 -10.56 -3.75 -7.33
C ASN A 46 -11.84 -4.61 -7.48
N SER A 47 -11.73 -5.93 -7.31
CA SER A 47 -12.88 -6.84 -7.35
C SER A 47 -13.83 -6.61 -6.18
N GLN A 48 -15.13 -6.83 -6.39
CA GLN A 48 -16.14 -6.57 -5.37
C GLN A 48 -15.99 -7.52 -4.18
N GLU A 49 -15.59 -8.75 -4.41
CA GLU A 49 -15.31 -9.76 -3.41
C GLU A 49 -14.20 -9.28 -2.45
N THR A 50 -13.12 -8.73 -3.01
CA THR A 50 -12.01 -8.19 -2.20
C THR A 50 -12.42 -6.88 -1.51
N GLN A 51 -13.03 -5.94 -2.23
CA GLN A 51 -13.40 -4.63 -1.68
C GLN A 51 -14.49 -4.72 -0.60
N SER A 52 -15.37 -5.73 -0.66
CA SER A 52 -16.39 -5.96 0.36
C SER A 52 -15.83 -6.51 1.67
N ALA A 53 -14.69 -7.21 1.63
CA ALA A 53 -14.07 -7.84 2.79
C ALA A 53 -13.08 -6.92 3.53
N ILE A 54 -12.51 -5.92 2.85
CA ILE A 54 -11.54 -5.02 3.45
C ILE A 54 -12.21 -3.91 4.27
N ARG A 55 -11.48 -3.38 5.25
CA ARG A 55 -11.88 -2.17 5.96
C ARG A 55 -11.58 -0.95 5.09
N GLU A 56 -12.30 0.13 5.35
CA GLU A 56 -12.00 1.43 4.75
C GLU A 56 -10.53 1.82 4.95
N ALA A 57 -9.98 2.51 3.96
CA ALA A 57 -8.62 3.01 4.05
C ALA A 57 -8.52 3.96 5.26
N LYS A 58 -7.66 3.61 6.22
CA LYS A 58 -7.31 4.54 7.29
C LYS A 58 -6.75 5.78 6.61
N GLY A 59 -7.35 6.95 6.88
CA GLY A 59 -6.87 8.21 6.36
C GLY A 59 -5.37 8.39 6.60
N GLY A 60 -4.74 9.26 5.79
CA GLY A 60 -3.31 9.54 5.90
C GLY A 60 -2.87 9.81 7.34
N PRO A 61 -1.61 9.52 7.70
CA PRO A 61 -1.17 9.54 9.09
C PRO A 61 -1.51 10.88 9.75
N THR A 62 -2.43 10.85 10.71
CA THR A 62 -2.61 11.93 11.70
C THR A 62 -1.42 12.02 12.66
N THR A 63 -0.34 11.28 12.38
CA THR A 63 0.91 11.34 13.12
C THR A 63 1.54 12.70 12.88
N ARG A 64 1.34 13.61 13.82
CA ARG A 64 2.18 14.81 13.95
C ARG A 64 3.63 14.35 13.92
N ARG A 65 4.47 15.03 13.12
CA ARG A 65 5.90 14.69 12.88
C ARG A 65 6.54 14.07 14.13
N SER A 66 7.10 12.87 14.03
CA SER A 66 7.59 12.09 15.18
C SER A 66 8.66 12.81 16.01
N ALA A 67 9.47 13.65 15.36
CA ALA A 67 10.51 14.45 16.00
C ALA A 67 10.13 15.94 16.08
N VAL A 68 9.14 16.29 16.92
CA VAL A 68 8.92 17.70 17.28
C VAL A 68 9.78 18.05 18.48
N GLN A 69 10.48 19.18 18.42
CA GLN A 69 11.19 19.73 19.58
C GLN A 69 10.20 19.98 20.74
N LYS A 70 10.46 19.39 21.90
CA LYS A 70 9.71 19.65 23.14
C LYS A 70 10.02 21.07 23.64
N LYS A 71 9.16 22.02 23.29
CA LYS A 71 9.25 23.41 23.77
C LYS A 71 8.86 23.46 25.25
N ASN A 72 9.62 24.18 26.08
CA ASN A 72 9.32 24.36 27.50
C ASN A 72 8.07 25.26 27.67
N PRO A 73 6.95 24.76 28.24
CA PRO A 73 5.71 25.54 28.40
C PRO A 73 5.88 26.71 29.38
N LEU A 74 6.74 26.59 30.40
CA LEU A 74 6.97 27.67 31.38
C LEU A 74 7.65 28.89 30.75
N ARG A 75 8.33 28.70 29.61
CA ARG A 75 8.96 29.77 28.83
C ARG A 75 8.17 30.15 27.58
N ASN A 76 7.34 29.24 27.05
CA ASN A 76 6.57 29.45 25.82
C ASN A 76 5.06 29.49 26.09
N LYS A 77 4.49 30.70 26.10
CA LYS A 77 3.07 30.97 26.36
C LYS A 77 2.13 30.21 25.42
N GLN A 78 2.42 30.12 24.12
CA GLN A 78 1.56 29.41 23.17
C GLN A 78 1.49 27.91 23.47
N VAL A 79 2.61 27.31 23.89
CA VAL A 79 2.65 25.88 24.26
C VAL A 79 1.92 25.64 25.58
N MET A 80 2.08 26.55 26.55
CA MET A 80 1.32 26.49 27.81
C MET A 80 -0.19 26.59 27.57
N LEU A 81 -0.65 27.47 26.68
CA LEU A 81 -2.09 27.61 26.37
C LEU A 81 -2.68 26.39 25.67
N ARG A 82 -1.90 25.70 24.82
CA ARG A 82 -2.32 24.41 24.21
C ARG A 82 -2.44 23.29 25.23
N LEU A 83 -1.59 23.30 26.27
CA LEU A 83 -1.58 22.29 27.31
C LEU A 83 -2.62 22.58 28.40
N ASN A 84 -2.74 23.84 28.80
CA ASN A 84 -3.62 24.32 29.87
C ASN A 84 -4.30 25.65 29.45
N PRO A 85 -5.55 25.62 28.99
CA PRO A 85 -6.32 26.82 28.63
C PRO A 85 -6.53 27.79 29.81
N TYR A 86 -6.62 27.28 31.04
CA TYR A 86 -6.83 28.08 32.25
C TYR A 86 -5.63 28.97 32.61
N ALA A 87 -4.44 28.67 32.07
CA ALA A 87 -3.24 29.47 32.29
C ALA A 87 -3.42 30.95 31.88
N ALA A 88 -4.29 31.24 30.91
CA ALA A 88 -4.61 32.61 30.52
C ALA A 88 -5.36 33.38 31.62
N VAL A 89 -6.31 32.73 32.30
CA VAL A 89 -7.14 33.34 33.35
C VAL A 89 -6.30 33.54 34.60
N PHE A 90 -5.60 32.49 35.04
CA PHE A 90 -4.72 32.55 36.20
C PHE A 90 -3.64 33.64 36.06
N ALA A 91 -3.03 33.79 34.89
CA ALA A 91 -2.04 34.85 34.65
C ALA A 91 -2.66 36.26 34.71
N LYS A 92 -3.92 36.43 34.28
CA LYS A 92 -4.63 37.71 34.38
C LYS A 92 -4.96 38.06 35.83
N GLU A 93 -5.48 37.09 36.60
CA GLU A 93 -5.78 37.28 38.02
C GLU A 93 -4.53 37.58 38.85
N ALA A 94 -3.43 36.87 38.57
CA ALA A 94 -2.14 37.12 39.22
C ALA A 94 -1.57 38.51 38.89
N ALA A 95 -1.79 39.02 37.68
CA ALA A 95 -1.40 40.38 37.31
C ALA A 95 -2.28 41.45 38.01
N GLN A 96 -3.59 41.18 38.16
CA GLN A 96 -4.51 42.07 38.87
C GLN A 96 -4.22 42.16 40.37
N LYS A 97 -3.79 41.07 41.01
CA LYS A 97 -3.41 41.04 42.44
C LYS A 97 -2.06 41.71 42.75
N LYS A 98 -1.25 42.01 41.74
CA LYS A 98 0.10 42.60 41.90
C LYS A 98 0.11 44.13 41.79
N ASN A 99 -0.99 44.73 41.35
CA ASN A 99 -1.25 46.17 41.37
C ASN A 99 -2.09 46.52 42.59
#